data_AF-A0A6A6RSV9-F1
#
_entry.id   AF-A0A6A6RSV9-F1
#
_cell.length_a   1.000
_cell.length_b   1.000
_cell.length_c   1.000
_cell.angle_alpha   90.00
_cell.angle_beta   90.00
_cell.angle_gamma   90.00
#
_symmetry.space_group_name_H-M   'P 1'
#
loop_
_entity.id
_entity.type
_entity.pdbx_description
1 polymer ?
#
loop_
_entity_poly.entity_id
_entity_poly.type
_entity_poly.pdbx_seq_one_letter_code
_entity_poly.pdbx_strand_id
1 'polypeptide(L)'
;MNVGQQTTRRLASRAGRSICRSCKDTLSRNYASAAAAVQPEDQSSQHIPPVAQASPQASYSVNAGVVVSRPPQITRDLHPLESAFFLYQRRLNERTALPFTRYFYYKARTPADLEWKRKMRQRLTPARDIGRYKGYGDEAWNDELLVGAEESEMQHQVERLIADAEQTGLEDSAEAALNEAKGGAGKKVEHELIERPMSRITEADEKNDVKSLSRLLQRTLYLLVKNKEGQWVFPHDNLGKETLHAAAGRIINDAGGVNMNTWVVGNVPIGHYQHDYLQSIKTASGLNELGLKTFFMKARIMAGQANLNDNKFGLTDFKWLAKEEIQKEVRKKYWLQVKNMLAER
;
A
#
# COMPACT_ATOMS: atom_id res chain seq x y z
N MET A 1 3.80 53.33 35.23
CA MET A 1 3.27 52.87 36.54
C MET A 1 3.11 51.37 36.46
N ASN A 2 3.92 50.63 37.24
CA ASN A 2 3.96 49.16 37.27
C ASN A 2 2.97 48.63 38.30
N VAL A 3 2.01 47.81 37.87
CA VAL A 3 1.17 46.93 38.71
C VAL A 3 0.71 45.80 37.77
N GLY A 4 0.81 44.50 38.02
CA GLY A 4 1.43 43.69 39.06
C GLY A 4 1.26 42.23 38.61
N GLN A 5 2.37 41.51 38.41
CA GLN A 5 2.40 40.08 38.11
C GLN A 5 2.74 39.31 39.37
N GLN A 6 1.78 38.95 40.22
CA GLN A 6 2.00 37.94 41.27
C GLN A 6 0.66 37.30 41.66
N THR A 7 0.42 36.04 41.28
CA THR A 7 -0.24 35.00 42.11
C THR A 7 -0.55 33.73 41.31
N THR A 8 0.45 32.88 41.03
CA THR A 8 0.22 31.45 40.71
C THR A 8 1.31 30.52 41.25
N ARG A 9 2.19 30.98 42.16
CA ARG A 9 3.36 30.20 42.63
C ARG A 9 3.27 29.65 44.06
N ARG A 10 2.08 29.57 44.67
CA ARG A 10 1.95 29.14 46.08
C ARG A 10 1.02 27.94 46.35
N LEU A 11 0.73 27.11 45.35
CA LEU A 11 -0.06 25.86 45.56
C LEU A 11 0.69 24.55 45.23
N ALA A 12 1.98 24.59 44.87
CA ALA A 12 2.73 23.41 44.47
C ALA A 12 3.75 22.88 45.51
N SER A 13 3.62 23.25 46.80
CA SER A 13 4.56 22.81 47.86
C SER A 13 4.05 21.66 48.74
N ARG A 14 2.91 21.03 48.39
CA ARG A 14 2.36 19.86 49.10
C ARG A 14 2.24 18.57 48.27
N ALA A 15 2.73 18.56 47.03
CA ALA A 15 2.81 17.34 46.23
C ALA A 15 4.13 16.63 46.53
N GLY A 16 4.05 15.47 47.20
CA GLY A 16 5.20 14.60 47.43
C GLY A 16 5.91 14.21 46.12
N ARG A 17 7.21 13.93 46.20
CA ARG A 17 8.05 13.56 45.05
C ARG A 17 7.42 12.42 44.25
N SER A 18 7.11 12.66 42.98
CA SER A 18 6.60 11.64 42.07
C SER A 18 7.72 10.67 41.69
N ILE A 19 7.76 9.52 42.34
CA ILE A 19 8.66 8.41 41.99
C ILE A 19 8.05 7.68 40.79
N CYS A 20 8.84 7.45 39.73
CA CYS A 20 8.39 6.73 38.54
C CYS A 20 8.11 5.25 38.86
N ARG A 21 7.20 4.62 38.10
CA ARG A 21 6.68 3.27 38.36
C ARG A 21 7.79 2.21 38.46
N SER A 22 8.85 2.36 37.65
CA SER A 22 10.03 1.48 37.65
C SER A 22 10.86 1.56 38.95
N CYS A 23 10.93 2.71 39.62
CA CYS A 23 11.65 2.85 40.89
C CYS A 23 10.87 2.32 42.10
N LYS A 24 9.54 2.17 42.00
CA LYS A 24 8.75 1.48 43.04
C LYS A 24 9.00 -0.02 43.04
N ASP A 25 9.18 -0.63 41.86
CA ASP A 25 9.40 -2.08 41.74
C ASP A 25 10.79 -2.51 42.22
N THR A 26 11.78 -1.61 42.19
CA THR A 26 13.13 -1.89 42.71
C THR A 26 13.26 -1.73 44.22
N LEU A 27 12.50 -0.80 44.84
CA LEU A 27 12.50 -0.58 46.29
C LEU A 27 11.75 -1.67 47.08
N SER A 28 10.88 -2.46 46.43
CA SER A 28 10.14 -3.55 47.07
C SER A 28 10.94 -4.87 47.20
N ARG A 29 12.15 -4.95 46.65
CA ARG A 29 13.00 -6.15 46.77
C ARG A 29 14.07 -5.95 47.84
N ASN A 30 13.69 -6.16 49.10
CA ASN A 30 14.66 -6.37 50.17
C ASN A 30 15.27 -7.78 50.00
N TYR A 31 16.39 -7.88 49.29
CA TYR A 31 17.28 -9.04 49.43
C TYR A 31 18.14 -8.82 50.67
N ALA A 32 17.73 -9.39 51.80
CA ALA A 32 18.61 -9.56 52.94
C ALA A 32 19.48 -10.82 52.68
N SER A 33 20.74 -10.63 52.29
CA SER A 33 21.72 -11.71 52.33
C SER A 33 22.41 -11.67 53.71
N ALA A 34 21.94 -12.49 54.63
CA ALA A 34 22.71 -12.87 55.81
C ALA A 34 23.68 -13.97 55.39
N ALA A 35 24.98 -13.70 55.50
CA ALA A 35 26.01 -14.73 55.38
C ALA A 35 25.97 -15.59 56.65
N ALA A 36 25.39 -16.79 56.54
CA ALA A 36 25.47 -17.82 57.56
C ALA A 36 26.43 -18.92 57.09
N ALA A 37 27.36 -19.27 57.97
CA ALA A 37 28.43 -20.23 57.75
C ALA A 37 27.91 -21.65 57.46
N VAL A 38 28.67 -22.36 56.65
CA VAL A 38 28.48 -23.76 56.24
C VAL A 38 28.55 -24.69 57.46
N GLN A 39 27.57 -25.59 57.59
CA GLN A 39 27.74 -26.88 58.27
C GLN A 39 27.44 -28.01 57.27
N PRO A 40 28.21 -29.11 57.26
CA PRO A 40 27.94 -30.25 56.39
C PRO A 40 27.20 -31.33 57.19
N GLU A 41 25.97 -31.70 56.82
CA GLU A 41 25.43 -33.02 57.19
C GLU A 41 24.53 -33.63 56.11
N ASP A 42 24.83 -34.92 55.91
CA ASP A 42 24.04 -36.08 55.48
C ASP A 42 23.45 -36.23 54.06
N GLN A 43 24.04 -37.22 53.37
CA GLN A 43 23.62 -37.80 52.10
C GLN A 43 22.28 -38.53 52.24
N SER A 44 21.18 -37.87 51.88
CA SER A 44 19.96 -38.58 51.50
C SER A 44 20.11 -39.12 50.08
N SER A 45 20.01 -40.44 49.93
CA SER A 45 19.97 -41.15 48.64
C SER A 45 18.81 -40.66 47.77
N GLN A 46 19.12 -39.83 46.77
CA GLN A 46 18.16 -39.46 45.74
C GLN A 46 17.94 -40.64 44.80
N HIS A 47 16.80 -41.31 44.94
CA HIS A 47 16.29 -42.24 43.94
C HIS A 47 15.99 -41.43 42.66
N ILE A 48 16.90 -41.50 41.69
CA ILE A 48 16.65 -40.99 40.34
C ILE A 48 15.60 -41.92 39.73
N PRO A 49 14.39 -41.44 39.37
CA PRO A 49 13.45 -42.28 38.64
C PRO A 49 14.05 -42.59 37.26
N PRO A 50 13.88 -43.82 36.74
CA PRO A 50 14.36 -44.15 35.41
C PRO A 50 13.69 -43.21 34.39
N VAL A 51 14.49 -42.68 33.46
CA VAL A 51 14.02 -41.85 32.35
C VAL A 51 12.91 -42.61 31.64
N ALA A 52 11.66 -42.21 31.89
CA ALA A 52 10.52 -42.73 31.17
C ALA A 52 10.80 -42.54 29.68
N GLN A 53 10.76 -43.63 28.91
CA GLN A 53 10.88 -43.59 27.47
C GLN A 53 9.90 -42.53 26.95
N ALA A 54 10.44 -41.47 26.33
CA ALA A 54 9.64 -40.41 25.76
C ALA A 54 8.60 -41.07 24.83
N SER A 55 7.32 -40.86 25.13
CA SER A 55 6.24 -41.13 24.19
C SER A 55 6.63 -40.55 22.83
N PRO A 56 6.33 -41.23 21.70
CA PRO A 56 6.78 -40.78 20.39
C PRO A 56 6.33 -39.34 20.20
N GLN A 57 7.30 -38.41 20.22
CA GLN A 57 7.00 -37.00 20.19
C GLN A 57 6.37 -36.71 18.84
N ALA A 58 5.11 -36.32 18.88
CA ALA A 58 4.34 -36.05 17.70
C ALA A 58 4.92 -34.79 17.02
N SER A 59 5.41 -34.93 15.79
CA SER A 59 6.17 -33.90 15.09
C SER A 59 5.34 -33.20 14.02
N TYR A 60 5.72 -31.98 13.68
CA TYR A 60 5.20 -31.25 12.53
C TYR A 60 6.34 -30.99 11.56
N SER A 61 6.13 -31.25 10.26
CA SER A 61 7.06 -30.80 9.24
C SER A 61 7.00 -29.28 9.12
N VAL A 62 8.16 -28.63 9.07
CA VAL A 62 8.27 -27.17 8.98
C VAL A 62 8.51 -26.81 7.53
N ASN A 63 7.58 -26.06 6.95
CA ASN A 63 7.68 -25.60 5.58
C ASN A 63 7.94 -24.09 5.54
N ALA A 64 8.72 -23.65 4.56
CA ALA A 64 8.81 -22.25 4.20
C ALA A 64 7.83 -21.99 3.05
N GLY A 65 7.04 -20.92 3.14
CA GLY A 65 6.18 -20.43 2.08
C GLY A 65 6.55 -19.01 1.71
N VAL A 66 6.20 -18.60 0.50
CA VAL A 66 6.48 -17.25 0.01
C VAL A 66 5.23 -16.60 -0.56
N VAL A 67 4.94 -15.40 -0.08
CA VAL A 67 3.91 -14.53 -0.63
C VAL A 67 4.62 -13.48 -1.47
N VAL A 68 4.73 -13.74 -2.77
CA VAL A 68 5.25 -12.77 -3.73
C VAL A 68 4.12 -11.81 -4.10
N SER A 69 4.36 -10.53 -3.87
CA SER A 69 3.38 -9.46 -4.09
C SER A 69 3.91 -8.42 -5.08
N ARG A 70 3.06 -7.99 -6.03
CA ARG A 70 3.28 -6.82 -6.87
C ARG A 70 2.50 -5.66 -6.25
N PRO A 71 3.14 -4.61 -5.70
CA PRO A 71 2.44 -3.49 -5.08
C PRO A 71 1.65 -2.65 -6.12
N PRO A 72 0.66 -1.85 -5.69
CA PRO A 72 -0.05 -0.94 -6.58
C PRO A 72 0.93 0.03 -7.24
N GLN A 73 0.80 0.21 -8.55
CA GLN A 73 1.64 1.11 -9.36
C GLN A 73 1.01 2.50 -9.49
N ILE A 74 -0.31 2.57 -9.38
CA ILE A 74 -1.06 3.83 -9.44
C ILE A 74 -1.91 4.00 -8.19
N THR A 75 -2.28 5.25 -7.90
CA THR A 75 -3.21 5.59 -6.81
C THR A 75 -4.55 4.90 -7.02
N ARG A 76 -5.28 4.66 -5.93
CA ARG A 76 -6.66 4.15 -5.98
C ARG A 76 -7.62 5.15 -6.61
N ASP A 77 -8.76 4.66 -7.07
CA ASP A 77 -9.89 5.52 -7.36
C ASP A 77 -10.46 6.16 -6.08
N LEU A 78 -10.91 7.40 -6.22
CA LEU A 78 -11.52 8.17 -5.15
C LEU A 78 -12.95 7.71 -4.94
N HIS A 79 -13.37 7.64 -3.69
CA HIS A 79 -14.78 7.42 -3.39
C HIS A 79 -15.57 8.69 -3.78
N PRO A 80 -16.84 8.61 -4.23
CA PRO A 80 -17.63 9.80 -4.59
C PRO A 80 -17.70 10.88 -3.50
N LEU A 81 -17.71 10.45 -2.23
CA LEU A 81 -17.61 11.37 -1.08
C LEU A 81 -16.26 12.11 -1.04
N GLU A 82 -15.16 11.41 -1.31
CA GLU A 82 -13.82 11.99 -1.26
C GLU A 82 -13.60 12.97 -2.41
N SER A 83 -14.07 12.66 -3.62
CA SER A 83 -13.98 13.58 -4.75
C SER A 83 -14.76 14.87 -4.50
N ALA A 84 -15.99 14.77 -4.00
CA ALA A 84 -16.80 15.92 -3.59
C ALA A 84 -16.13 16.71 -2.46
N PHE A 85 -15.62 16.02 -1.44
CA PHE A 85 -14.93 16.66 -0.31
C PHE A 85 -13.68 17.42 -0.77
N PHE A 86 -12.85 16.84 -1.64
CA PHE A 86 -11.66 17.53 -2.13
C PHE A 86 -12.01 18.76 -2.93
N LEU A 87 -13.02 18.71 -3.78
CA LEU A 87 -13.48 19.88 -4.52
C LEU A 87 -13.98 20.98 -3.58
N TYR A 88 -14.79 20.61 -2.59
CA TYR A 88 -15.26 21.53 -1.55
C TYR A 88 -14.09 22.22 -0.83
N GLN A 89 -13.10 21.43 -0.38
CA GLN A 89 -11.92 21.97 0.29
C GLN A 89 -11.09 22.89 -0.63
N ARG A 90 -11.01 22.61 -1.94
CA ARG A 90 -10.32 23.48 -2.89
C ARG A 90 -11.05 24.81 -3.08
N ARG A 91 -12.39 24.83 -3.15
CA ARG A 91 -13.17 26.08 -3.22
C ARG A 91 -13.08 26.89 -1.92
N LEU A 92 -13.11 26.22 -0.77
CA LEU A 92 -12.88 26.86 0.52
C LEU A 92 -11.46 27.45 0.61
N ASN A 93 -10.46 26.74 0.07
CA ASN A 93 -9.11 27.25 -0.05
C ASN A 93 -9.05 28.48 -0.97
N GLU A 94 -9.77 28.51 -2.10
CA GLU A 94 -9.84 29.69 -2.98
C GLU A 94 -10.38 30.95 -2.26
N ARG A 95 -11.27 30.79 -1.27
CA ARG A 95 -11.79 31.89 -0.44
C ARG A 95 -10.79 32.40 0.60
N THR A 96 -10.00 31.49 1.16
CA THR A 96 -9.13 31.76 2.32
C THR A 96 -7.68 32.03 1.94
N ALA A 97 -7.25 31.53 0.77
CA ALA A 97 -5.91 31.74 0.25
C ALA A 97 -5.72 33.19 -0.21
N LEU A 98 -4.46 33.62 -0.15
CA LEU A 98 -4.06 34.90 -0.74
C LEU A 98 -4.29 34.87 -2.25
N PRO A 99 -4.73 36.00 -2.85
CA PRO A 99 -4.97 36.06 -4.28
C PRO A 99 -3.68 35.78 -5.07
N PHE A 100 -3.82 35.05 -6.17
CA PHE A 100 -2.70 34.69 -7.04
C PHE A 100 -1.96 35.92 -7.58
N THR A 101 -0.67 36.03 -7.27
CA THR A 101 0.18 37.16 -7.68
C THR A 101 0.66 37.01 -9.12
N ARG A 102 -0.21 37.31 -10.10
CA ARG A 102 0.08 37.19 -11.54
C ARG A 102 1.40 37.83 -11.97
N TYR A 103 1.71 39.03 -11.48
CA TYR A 103 2.89 39.81 -11.89
C TYR A 103 4.23 39.15 -11.50
N PHE A 104 4.21 38.23 -10.54
CA PHE A 104 5.39 37.44 -10.16
C PHE A 104 5.75 36.40 -11.24
N TYR A 105 4.74 35.81 -11.88
CA TYR A 105 4.92 34.75 -12.88
C TYR A 105 4.90 35.26 -14.32
N TYR A 106 4.07 36.28 -14.60
CA TYR A 106 3.86 36.82 -15.95
C TYR A 106 4.28 38.28 -16.02
N LYS A 107 5.29 38.57 -16.84
CA LYS A 107 5.70 39.95 -17.13
C LYS A 107 4.61 40.64 -17.95
N ALA A 108 4.33 41.89 -17.60
CA ALA A 108 3.30 42.67 -18.29
C ALA A 108 3.59 42.78 -19.80
N ARG A 109 2.52 42.73 -20.61
CA ARG A 109 2.58 42.86 -22.09
C ARG A 109 3.36 41.74 -22.80
N THR A 110 3.55 40.60 -22.15
CA THR A 110 4.03 39.38 -22.83
C THR A 110 2.87 38.60 -23.44
N PRO A 111 3.09 37.78 -24.49
CA PRO A 111 2.06 36.89 -25.03
C PRO A 111 1.42 36.00 -23.95
N ALA A 112 2.23 35.48 -23.02
CA ALA A 112 1.77 34.69 -21.89
C ALA A 112 0.85 35.48 -20.93
N ASP A 113 1.12 36.77 -20.68
CA ASP A 113 0.24 37.63 -19.87
C ASP A 113 -1.12 37.89 -20.56
N LEU A 114 -1.11 38.11 -21.87
CA LEU A 114 -2.33 38.30 -22.65
C LEU A 114 -3.19 37.04 -22.67
N GLU A 115 -2.56 35.90 -22.88
CA GLU A 115 -3.21 34.58 -22.86
C GLU A 115 -3.78 34.26 -21.47
N TRP A 116 -3.01 34.47 -20.40
CA TRP A 116 -3.48 34.31 -19.04
C TRP A 116 -4.71 35.17 -18.76
N LYS A 117 -4.70 36.46 -19.15
CA LYS A 117 -5.85 37.37 -18.99
C LYS A 117 -7.08 36.94 -19.80
N ARG A 118 -6.88 36.28 -20.94
CA ARG A 118 -7.98 35.69 -21.73
C ARG A 118 -8.58 34.49 -20.98
N LYS A 119 -7.76 33.51 -20.60
CA LYS A 119 -8.18 32.31 -19.87
C LYS A 119 -8.84 32.64 -18.53
N MET A 120 -8.30 33.64 -17.81
CA MET A 120 -8.89 34.15 -16.57
C MET A 120 -10.30 34.71 -16.75
N ARG A 121 -10.60 35.37 -17.88
CA ARG A 121 -11.95 35.89 -18.15
C ARG A 121 -12.97 34.76 -18.33
N GLN A 122 -12.55 33.63 -18.91
CA GLN A 122 -13.40 32.45 -19.09
C GLN A 122 -13.60 31.69 -17.77
N ARG A 123 -12.53 31.46 -17.00
CA ARG A 123 -12.58 30.65 -15.77
C ARG A 123 -13.05 31.39 -14.53
N LEU A 124 -12.93 32.72 -14.48
CA LEU A 124 -13.10 33.59 -13.30
C LEU A 124 -12.05 33.39 -12.18
N THR A 125 -11.42 32.22 -12.08
CA THR A 125 -10.36 31.91 -11.10
C THR A 125 -9.01 31.56 -11.73
N PRO A 126 -7.91 31.75 -10.97
CA PRO A 126 -6.60 31.22 -11.33
C PRO A 126 -6.54 29.70 -11.35
N ALA A 127 -7.27 29.05 -10.44
CA ALA A 127 -7.38 27.60 -10.38
C ALA A 127 -8.10 27.02 -11.61
N ARG A 128 -7.70 25.80 -12.00
CA ARG A 128 -8.12 25.14 -13.24
C ARG A 128 -9.13 24.01 -13.02
N ASP A 129 -9.20 23.53 -11.79
CA ASP A 129 -9.78 22.27 -11.36
C ASP A 129 -10.98 22.43 -10.43
N ILE A 130 -11.38 23.68 -10.14
CA ILE A 130 -12.49 23.99 -9.22
C ILE A 130 -13.81 24.39 -9.91
N GLY A 131 -13.86 24.28 -11.24
CA GLY A 131 -14.98 24.73 -12.05
C GLY A 131 -15.04 26.26 -12.15
N ARG A 132 -16.22 26.79 -12.50
CA ARG A 132 -16.46 28.24 -12.60
C ARG A 132 -16.92 28.78 -11.24
N TYR A 133 -15.96 29.07 -10.37
CA TYR A 133 -16.21 29.66 -9.05
C TYR A 133 -15.45 30.98 -8.92
N LYS A 134 -15.87 31.86 -8.00
CA LYS A 134 -15.11 33.08 -7.66
C LYS A 134 -15.21 33.31 -6.15
N GLY A 135 -14.08 33.25 -5.45
CA GLY A 135 -14.03 33.38 -3.98
C GLY A 135 -14.37 34.78 -3.43
N TYR A 136 -14.60 35.77 -4.29
CA TYR A 136 -14.83 37.18 -3.92
C TYR A 136 -16.04 37.77 -4.65
N GLY A 137 -16.84 38.56 -3.93
CA GLY A 137 -18.02 39.27 -4.44
C GLY A 137 -19.34 38.70 -3.93
N ASP A 138 -20.44 39.17 -4.51
CA ASP A 138 -21.80 38.87 -4.01
C ASP A 138 -22.21 37.40 -4.22
N GLU A 139 -21.60 36.70 -5.19
CA GLU A 139 -21.85 35.27 -5.47
C GLU A 139 -20.86 34.32 -4.77
N ALA A 140 -19.96 34.83 -3.93
CA ALA A 140 -18.92 34.01 -3.28
C ALA A 140 -19.50 32.94 -2.32
N TRP A 141 -20.74 33.12 -1.86
CA TRP A 141 -21.45 32.15 -1.03
C TRP A 141 -21.83 30.88 -1.78
N ASN A 142 -21.85 30.90 -3.12
CA ASN A 142 -22.25 29.76 -3.95
C ASN A 142 -21.03 28.87 -4.27
N ASP A 143 -20.36 28.37 -3.25
CA ASP A 143 -19.18 27.50 -3.36
C ASP A 143 -19.53 26.01 -3.37
N GLU A 144 -20.69 25.61 -2.87
CA GLU A 144 -21.13 24.22 -2.89
C GLU A 144 -21.60 23.76 -4.28
N LEU A 145 -21.53 22.45 -4.52
CA LEU A 145 -22.02 21.84 -5.76
C LEU A 145 -23.32 21.11 -5.53
N LEU A 146 -24.16 21.13 -6.56
CA LEU A 146 -25.34 20.27 -6.61
C LEU A 146 -24.92 18.80 -6.80
N VAL A 147 -25.76 17.90 -6.29
CA VAL A 147 -25.56 16.46 -6.43
C VAL A 147 -25.55 16.09 -7.92
N GLY A 148 -24.55 15.33 -8.35
CA GLY A 148 -24.39 14.92 -9.75
C GLY A 148 -23.61 15.90 -10.62
N ALA A 149 -22.98 16.92 -10.03
CA ALA A 149 -22.12 17.82 -10.79
C ALA A 149 -20.79 17.14 -11.20
N GLU A 150 -20.52 17.16 -12.50
CA GLU A 150 -19.34 16.57 -13.15
C GLU A 150 -18.02 17.23 -12.72
N GLU A 151 -18.06 18.47 -12.23
CA GLU A 151 -16.87 19.23 -11.81
C GLU A 151 -16.08 18.54 -10.69
N SER A 152 -16.74 17.70 -9.89
CA SER A 152 -16.11 16.90 -8.82
C SER A 152 -15.36 15.69 -9.35
N GLU A 153 -15.64 15.24 -10.57
CA GLU A 153 -15.04 14.06 -11.16
C GLU A 153 -13.60 14.32 -11.60
N MET A 154 -12.72 13.34 -11.36
CA MET A 154 -11.31 13.46 -11.69
C MET A 154 -11.09 13.58 -13.21
N GLN A 155 -11.86 12.84 -14.01
CA GLN A 155 -11.79 12.89 -15.47
C GLN A 155 -12.09 14.29 -16.00
N HIS A 156 -13.17 14.92 -15.54
CA HIS A 156 -13.51 16.28 -15.92
C HIS A 156 -12.40 17.27 -15.53
N GLN A 157 -11.83 17.15 -14.32
CA GLN A 157 -10.71 18.00 -13.89
C GLN A 157 -9.48 17.85 -14.79
N VAL A 158 -9.12 16.61 -15.15
CA VAL A 158 -7.99 16.33 -16.06
C VAL A 158 -8.26 16.91 -17.45
N GLU A 159 -9.47 16.77 -17.97
CA GLU A 159 -9.86 17.34 -19.27
C GLU A 159 -9.79 18.87 -19.25
N ARG A 160 -10.27 19.53 -18.19
CA ARG A 160 -10.15 20.98 -18.03
C ARG A 160 -8.70 21.46 -17.95
N LEU A 161 -7.82 20.68 -17.31
CA LEU A 161 -6.38 20.98 -17.25
C LEU A 161 -5.72 20.85 -18.62
N ILE A 162 -6.07 19.80 -19.39
CA ILE A 162 -5.56 19.58 -20.74
C ILE A 162 -6.08 20.66 -21.69
N ALA A 163 -7.37 20.97 -21.67
CA ALA A 163 -7.97 22.02 -22.50
C ALA A 163 -7.36 23.41 -22.24
N ASP A 164 -7.09 23.75 -20.96
CA ASP A 164 -6.40 25.00 -20.63
C ASP A 164 -4.96 25.03 -21.14
N ALA A 165 -4.32 23.88 -21.30
CA ALA A 165 -2.96 23.82 -21.81
C ALA A 165 -2.93 23.79 -23.35
N GLU A 166 -3.89 23.11 -24.00
CA GLU A 166 -4.03 23.04 -25.45
C GLU A 166 -4.42 24.41 -26.04
N GLN A 167 -5.36 25.14 -25.41
CA GLN A 167 -5.89 26.39 -25.97
C GLN A 167 -4.84 27.52 -25.94
N THR A 168 -3.94 27.54 -26.91
CA THR A 168 -3.09 28.71 -27.19
C THR A 168 -3.98 29.74 -27.86
N GLY A 169 -4.24 30.87 -27.21
CA GLY A 169 -5.19 31.85 -27.73
C GLY A 169 -4.65 32.69 -28.91
N LEU A 170 -4.05 32.02 -29.90
CA LEU A 170 -3.80 32.48 -31.25
C LEU A 170 -5.12 32.62 -32.04
N GLU A 171 -6.18 31.93 -31.63
CA GLU A 171 -7.52 31.95 -32.25
C GLU A 171 -8.26 33.30 -32.10
N ASP A 172 -8.07 33.99 -30.98
CA ASP A 172 -8.68 35.31 -30.71
C ASP A 172 -7.81 36.48 -31.20
N SER A 173 -6.74 36.20 -31.95
CA SER A 173 -5.93 37.26 -32.56
C SER A 173 -6.72 37.94 -33.68
N ALA A 174 -6.56 39.26 -33.84
CA ALA A 174 -7.22 40.00 -34.92
C ALA A 174 -6.94 39.41 -36.31
N GLU A 175 -5.79 38.73 -36.47
CA GLU A 175 -5.37 38.04 -37.69
C GLU A 175 -6.17 36.76 -37.98
N ALA A 176 -6.61 36.01 -36.95
CA ALA A 176 -7.48 34.84 -37.14
C ALA A 176 -8.92 35.25 -37.52
N ALA A 177 -9.47 36.28 -36.87
CA ALA A 177 -10.77 36.85 -37.21
C ALA A 177 -10.80 37.50 -38.63
N LEU A 178 -9.69 38.12 -39.06
CA LEU A 178 -9.53 38.66 -40.42
C LEU A 178 -9.41 37.56 -41.49
N ASN A 179 -8.88 36.38 -41.14
CA ASN A 179 -8.78 35.23 -42.05
C ASN A 179 -10.13 34.50 -42.19
N GLU A 180 -10.93 34.37 -41.12
CA GLU A 180 -12.29 33.82 -41.21
C GLU A 180 -13.23 34.72 -42.03
N ALA A 181 -13.17 36.05 -41.84
CA ALA A 181 -14.01 36.99 -42.57
C ALA A 181 -13.72 37.09 -44.08
N LYS A 182 -12.55 36.62 -44.54
CA LYS A 182 -12.12 36.65 -45.96
C LYS A 182 -12.35 35.34 -46.71
N GLY A 183 -13.06 34.35 -46.13
CA GLY A 183 -13.34 33.08 -46.79
C GLY A 183 -12.07 32.27 -47.16
N GLY A 184 -10.93 32.62 -46.59
CA GLY A 184 -9.69 31.89 -46.77
C GLY A 184 -9.73 30.63 -45.93
N ALA A 185 -9.37 29.48 -46.53
CA ALA A 185 -9.25 28.20 -45.83
C ALA A 185 -8.50 28.41 -44.51
N GLY A 186 -9.23 28.32 -43.39
CA GLY A 186 -8.73 28.56 -42.05
C GLY A 186 -7.46 27.73 -41.85
N LYS A 187 -6.33 28.41 -41.71
CA LYS A 187 -5.08 27.78 -41.30
C LYS A 187 -5.35 27.28 -39.89
N LYS A 188 -5.80 26.04 -39.75
CA LYS A 188 -6.01 25.37 -38.45
C LYS A 188 -4.74 25.62 -37.67
N VAL A 189 -4.84 26.41 -36.61
CA VAL A 189 -3.73 26.58 -35.68
C VAL A 189 -3.42 25.17 -35.21
N GLU A 190 -2.26 24.64 -35.60
CA GLU A 190 -1.80 23.34 -35.12
C GLU A 190 -1.56 23.52 -33.63
N HIS A 191 -2.53 23.08 -32.84
CA HIS A 191 -2.38 22.99 -31.39
C HIS A 191 -1.30 21.95 -31.16
N GLU A 192 -0.29 22.29 -30.37
CA GLU A 192 0.66 21.30 -29.89
C GLU A 192 -0.16 20.25 -29.12
N LEU A 193 -0.25 19.05 -29.68
CA LEU A 193 -1.04 17.98 -29.08
C LEU A 193 -0.39 17.59 -27.77
N ILE A 194 -1.02 17.98 -26.67
CA ILE A 194 -0.55 17.63 -25.35
C ILE A 194 -0.79 16.14 -25.15
N GLU A 195 0.27 15.41 -24.84
CA GLU A 195 0.20 13.99 -24.57
C GLU A 195 -0.76 13.74 -23.40
N ARG A 196 -1.84 13.00 -23.68
CA ARG A 196 -2.84 12.68 -22.67
C ARG A 196 -2.33 11.58 -21.75
N PRO A 197 -2.66 11.62 -20.44
CA PRO A 197 -2.33 10.53 -19.55
C PRO A 197 -2.88 9.20 -20.08
N MET A 198 -2.06 8.15 -20.00
CA MET A 198 -2.48 6.80 -20.37
C MET A 198 -3.68 6.35 -19.51
N SER A 199 -4.53 5.50 -20.09
CA SER A 199 -5.67 4.92 -19.38
C SER A 199 -5.21 4.16 -18.14
N ARG A 200 -6.00 4.29 -17.06
CA ARG A 200 -5.81 3.53 -15.81
C ARG A 200 -6.16 2.06 -15.98
N ILE A 201 -7.00 1.75 -16.98
CA ILE A 201 -7.42 0.41 -17.38
C ILE A 201 -6.52 -0.01 -18.54
N THR A 202 -5.84 -1.14 -18.38
CA THR A 202 -4.92 -1.67 -19.39
C THR A 202 -5.62 -2.69 -20.30
N GLU A 203 -5.01 -3.03 -21.45
CA GLU A 203 -5.52 -4.12 -22.30
C GLU A 203 -5.64 -5.47 -21.55
N ALA A 204 -4.79 -5.68 -20.55
CA ALA A 204 -4.82 -6.88 -19.73
C ALA A 204 -6.01 -6.91 -18.75
N ASP A 205 -6.50 -5.74 -18.36
CA ASP A 205 -7.75 -5.61 -17.60
C ASP A 205 -8.95 -5.94 -18.48
N GLU A 206 -8.98 -5.40 -19.71
CA GLU A 206 -10.06 -5.69 -20.67
C GLU A 206 -10.13 -7.17 -21.04
N LYS A 207 -8.96 -7.78 -21.29
CA LYS A 207 -8.82 -9.22 -21.61
C LYS A 207 -8.91 -10.13 -20.39
N ASN A 208 -8.94 -9.58 -19.17
CA ASN A 208 -8.85 -10.32 -17.91
C ASN A 208 -7.68 -11.32 -17.86
N ASP A 209 -6.50 -10.90 -18.32
CA ASP A 209 -5.31 -11.77 -18.32
C ASP A 209 -4.70 -11.88 -16.92
N VAL A 210 -5.08 -12.96 -16.22
CA VAL A 210 -4.59 -13.30 -14.87
C VAL A 210 -3.11 -13.64 -14.81
N LYS A 211 -2.41 -13.83 -15.93
CA LYS A 211 -0.96 -14.08 -15.95
C LYS A 211 -0.14 -12.81 -16.10
N SER A 212 -0.74 -11.74 -16.57
CA SER A 212 -0.08 -10.45 -16.71
C SER A 212 0.11 -9.74 -15.36
N LEU A 213 1.20 -8.98 -15.24
CA LEU A 213 1.46 -8.10 -14.10
C LEU A 213 0.87 -6.69 -14.30
N SER A 214 0.59 -6.32 -15.55
CA SER A 214 0.02 -5.04 -15.97
C SER A 214 -1.48 -4.91 -15.71
N ARG A 215 -2.18 -6.00 -15.40
CA ARG A 215 -3.58 -5.99 -14.95
C ARG A 215 -3.72 -5.39 -13.55
N LEU A 216 -4.80 -4.68 -13.24
CA LEU A 216 -5.16 -4.15 -11.93
C LEU A 216 -4.01 -3.33 -11.29
N LEU A 217 -3.56 -2.27 -11.96
CA LEU A 217 -2.45 -1.44 -11.49
C LEU A 217 -2.72 -0.78 -10.13
N GLN A 218 -3.99 -0.56 -9.75
CA GLN A 218 -4.39 0.04 -8.47
C GLN A 218 -4.35 -0.94 -7.28
N ARG A 219 -4.25 -2.24 -7.54
CA ARG A 219 -4.34 -3.30 -6.52
C ARG A 219 -3.04 -4.09 -6.43
N THR A 220 -2.84 -4.73 -5.30
CA THR A 220 -1.74 -5.64 -5.02
C THR A 220 -2.13 -6.99 -5.59
N LEU A 221 -1.30 -7.48 -6.50
CA LEU A 221 -1.42 -8.84 -7.01
C LEU A 221 -0.49 -9.76 -6.24
N TYR A 222 -0.95 -10.97 -5.99
CA TYR A 222 -0.17 -12.02 -5.38
C TYR A 222 0.00 -13.20 -6.32
N LEU A 223 1.19 -13.78 -6.31
CA LEU A 223 1.50 -14.96 -7.09
C LEU A 223 0.89 -16.20 -6.42
N LEU A 224 0.01 -16.88 -7.14
CA LEU A 224 -0.48 -18.22 -6.79
C LEU A 224 0.02 -19.23 -7.80
N VAL A 225 0.35 -20.41 -7.31
CA VAL A 225 0.79 -21.54 -8.13
C VAL A 225 -0.15 -22.72 -7.92
N LYS A 226 -0.31 -23.51 -8.98
CA LYS A 226 -1.13 -24.72 -8.97
C LYS A 226 -0.23 -25.94 -8.77
N ASN A 227 -0.38 -26.57 -7.61
CA ASN A 227 0.37 -27.78 -7.25
C ASN A 227 -0.02 -28.97 -8.13
N LYS A 228 0.77 -30.06 -8.07
CA LYS A 228 0.46 -31.35 -8.73
C LYS A 228 -0.92 -31.90 -8.36
N GLU A 229 -1.38 -31.64 -7.14
CA GLU A 229 -2.72 -32.00 -6.65
C GLU A 229 -3.85 -31.13 -7.23
N GLY A 230 -3.51 -30.16 -8.09
CA GLY A 230 -4.46 -29.24 -8.72
C GLY A 230 -4.97 -28.11 -7.80
N GLN A 231 -4.41 -27.96 -6.60
CA GLN A 231 -4.80 -26.92 -5.63
C GLN A 231 -4.00 -25.64 -5.84
N TRP A 232 -4.68 -24.50 -5.76
CA TRP A 232 -4.05 -23.18 -5.75
C TRP A 232 -3.53 -22.84 -4.36
N VAL A 233 -2.23 -22.62 -4.26
CA VAL A 233 -1.55 -22.25 -3.01
C VAL A 233 -0.42 -21.26 -3.30
N PHE A 234 0.06 -20.59 -2.26
CA PHE A 234 1.31 -19.85 -2.34
C PHE A 234 2.50 -20.82 -2.50
N PRO A 235 3.53 -20.47 -3.28
CA PRO A 235 4.73 -21.30 -3.40
C PRO A 235 5.29 -21.65 -2.02
N HIS A 236 5.47 -22.93 -1.75
CA HIS A 236 5.99 -23.42 -0.48
C HIS A 236 6.81 -24.69 -0.69
N ASP A 237 7.77 -24.93 0.21
CA ASP A 237 8.61 -26.12 0.21
C ASP A 237 9.01 -26.50 1.64
N ASN A 238 9.47 -27.73 1.83
CA ASN A 238 10.00 -28.19 3.11
C ASN A 238 11.26 -27.41 3.48
N LEU A 239 11.40 -27.06 4.75
CA LEU A 239 12.57 -26.35 5.24
C LEU A 239 13.74 -27.34 5.37
N GLY A 240 14.82 -27.09 4.61
CA GLY A 240 16.07 -27.83 4.72
C GLY A 240 16.96 -27.33 5.87
N LYS A 241 18.28 -27.50 5.71
CA LYS A 241 19.29 -26.94 6.63
C LYS A 241 19.59 -25.46 6.33
N GLU A 242 18.56 -24.64 6.23
CA GLU A 242 18.66 -23.22 5.84
C GLU A 242 17.73 -22.33 6.67
N THR A 243 17.87 -21.00 6.55
CA THR A 243 16.97 -20.04 7.20
C THR A 243 15.69 -19.85 6.38
N LEU A 244 14.60 -19.42 7.02
CA LEU A 244 13.33 -19.12 6.33
C LEU A 244 13.50 -18.09 5.20
N HIS A 245 14.39 -17.11 5.39
CA HIS A 245 14.68 -16.09 4.39
C HIS A 245 15.41 -16.67 3.17
N ALA A 246 16.44 -17.51 3.39
CA ALA A 246 17.16 -18.18 2.32
C ALA A 246 16.26 -19.16 1.57
N ALA A 247 15.46 -19.94 2.30
CA ALA A 247 14.45 -20.84 1.74
C ALA A 247 13.46 -20.07 0.86
N ALA A 248 13.00 -18.89 1.29
CA ALA A 248 12.11 -18.06 0.49
C ALA A 248 12.74 -17.66 -0.85
N GLY A 249 14.00 -17.20 -0.86
CA GLY A 249 14.71 -16.87 -2.10
C GLY A 249 14.86 -18.07 -3.03
N ARG A 250 15.19 -19.24 -2.48
CA ARG A 250 15.27 -20.50 -3.23
C ARG A 250 13.92 -20.90 -3.82
N ILE A 251 12.85 -20.87 -3.03
CA ILE A 251 11.50 -21.23 -3.45
C ILE A 251 11.02 -20.34 -4.60
N ILE A 252 11.28 -19.03 -4.55
CA ILE A 252 10.91 -18.12 -5.65
C ILE A 252 11.60 -18.56 -6.95
N ASN A 253 12.92 -18.80 -6.91
CA ASN A 253 13.69 -19.17 -8.09
C ASN A 253 13.28 -20.55 -8.63
N ASP A 254 13.04 -21.52 -7.74
CA ASP A 254 12.68 -22.89 -8.11
C ASP A 254 11.21 -23.02 -8.58
N ALA A 255 10.32 -22.11 -8.16
CA ALA A 255 8.91 -22.10 -8.53
C ALA A 255 8.60 -21.20 -9.75
N GLY A 256 9.16 -19.99 -9.78
CA GLY A 256 8.86 -18.95 -10.77
C GLY A 256 10.01 -18.61 -11.72
N GLY A 257 11.16 -19.29 -11.59
CA GLY A 257 12.33 -19.06 -12.42
C GLY A 257 13.16 -17.83 -11.99
N VAL A 258 14.33 -17.68 -12.62
CA VAL A 258 15.31 -16.63 -12.31
C VAL A 258 14.91 -15.27 -12.88
N ASN A 259 13.99 -15.23 -13.85
CA ASN A 259 13.54 -14.00 -14.53
C ASN A 259 12.53 -13.18 -13.71
N MET A 260 12.64 -13.21 -12.38
CA MET A 260 11.87 -12.38 -11.46
C MET A 260 12.84 -11.62 -10.56
N ASN A 261 12.89 -10.29 -10.74
CA ASN A 261 13.61 -9.43 -9.81
C ASN A 261 12.76 -9.29 -8.53
N THR A 262 13.11 -10.08 -7.52
CA THR A 262 12.38 -10.13 -6.26
C THR A 262 13.23 -9.69 -5.08
N TRP A 263 12.56 -9.10 -4.10
CA TRP A 263 13.15 -8.69 -2.83
C TRP A 263 12.34 -9.28 -1.68
N VAL A 264 12.97 -10.15 -0.88
CA VAL A 264 12.38 -10.67 0.36
C VAL A 264 12.52 -9.60 1.44
N VAL A 265 11.39 -9.17 2.01
CA VAL A 265 11.31 -7.94 2.83
C VAL A 265 12.10 -8.03 4.14
N GLY A 266 12.18 -9.21 4.74
CA GLY A 266 12.89 -9.40 6.01
C GLY A 266 12.93 -10.87 6.45
N ASN A 267 13.32 -11.09 7.70
CA ASN A 267 13.50 -12.43 8.28
C ASN A 267 12.30 -12.90 9.14
N VAL A 268 11.31 -12.03 9.34
CA VAL A 268 10.12 -12.33 10.14
C VAL A 268 9.01 -12.88 9.24
N PRO A 269 8.40 -14.04 9.57
CA PRO A 269 7.25 -14.53 8.83
C PRO A 269 6.03 -13.65 9.08
N ILE A 270 5.25 -13.39 8.03
CA ILE A 270 4.05 -12.55 8.08
C ILE A 270 2.78 -13.33 8.45
N GLY A 271 2.85 -14.66 8.40
CA GLY A 271 1.74 -15.54 8.69
C GLY A 271 2.20 -16.99 8.71
N HIS A 272 1.30 -17.87 9.15
CA HIS A 272 1.53 -19.31 9.09
C HIS A 272 0.26 -20.04 8.67
N TYR A 273 0.43 -21.23 8.11
CA TYR A 273 -0.63 -22.17 7.81
C TYR A 273 -0.35 -23.51 8.47
N GLN A 274 -1.30 -24.02 9.24
CA GLN A 274 -1.23 -25.35 9.85
C GLN A 274 -2.22 -26.29 9.17
N HIS A 275 -1.71 -27.45 8.76
CA HIS A 275 -2.51 -28.55 8.23
C HIS A 275 -2.15 -29.84 8.93
N ASP A 276 -3.13 -30.42 9.63
CA ASP A 276 -3.01 -31.71 10.29
C ASP A 276 -3.44 -32.81 9.31
N TYR A 277 -2.67 -33.89 9.24
CA TYR A 277 -2.99 -35.07 8.45
C TYR A 277 -4.08 -35.90 9.12
N LEU A 278 -4.89 -36.60 8.31
CA LEU A 278 -5.94 -37.49 8.83
C LEU A 278 -5.35 -38.72 9.53
N GLN A 279 -4.15 -39.14 9.12
CA GLN A 279 -3.39 -40.24 9.72
C GLN A 279 -1.94 -39.80 9.88
N SER A 280 -1.32 -40.13 11.01
CA SER A 280 0.08 -39.79 11.26
C SER A 280 0.98 -40.57 10.31
N ILE A 281 1.83 -39.85 9.58
CA ILE A 281 2.80 -40.47 8.68
C ILE A 281 4.07 -40.73 9.47
N LYS A 282 4.63 -41.94 9.37
CA LYS A 282 5.92 -42.25 10.00
C LYS A 282 7.04 -41.73 9.13
N THR A 283 7.83 -40.79 9.64
CA THR A 283 8.99 -40.25 8.94
C THR A 283 10.15 -41.24 9.01
N ALA A 284 11.10 -41.16 8.07
CA ALA A 284 12.33 -41.98 8.07
C ALA A 284 13.13 -41.88 9.38
N SER A 285 12.95 -40.81 10.14
CA SER A 285 13.56 -40.57 11.46
C SER A 285 12.86 -41.29 12.62
N GLY A 286 11.79 -42.04 12.37
CA GLY A 286 11.02 -42.78 13.37
C GLY A 286 9.99 -41.96 14.15
N LEU A 287 9.83 -40.66 13.84
CA LEU A 287 8.81 -39.79 14.44
C LEU A 287 7.47 -39.91 13.71
N ASN A 288 6.37 -39.76 14.45
CA ASN A 288 5.03 -39.69 13.89
C ASN A 288 4.71 -38.23 13.53
N GLU A 289 4.72 -37.89 12.23
CA GLU A 289 4.31 -36.59 11.74
C GLU A 289 2.79 -36.44 11.77
N LEU A 290 2.30 -35.51 12.59
CA LEU A 290 0.87 -35.17 12.70
C LEU A 290 0.39 -34.25 11.58
N GLY A 291 1.30 -33.51 10.95
CA GLY A 291 0.94 -32.49 9.98
C GLY A 291 2.12 -31.63 9.55
N LEU A 292 1.80 -30.54 8.86
CA LEU A 292 2.74 -29.54 8.37
C LEU A 292 2.39 -28.15 8.89
N LYS A 293 3.43 -27.35 9.16
CA LYS A 293 3.35 -25.94 9.51
C LYS A 293 4.15 -25.13 8.50
N THR A 294 3.46 -24.38 7.66
CA THR A 294 4.07 -23.51 6.65
C THR A 294 4.16 -22.08 7.18
N PHE A 295 5.36 -21.52 7.25
CA PHE A 295 5.58 -20.12 7.62
C PHE A 295 5.79 -19.27 6.36
N PHE A 296 4.99 -18.22 6.19
CA PHE A 296 5.02 -17.39 4.99
C PHE A 296 5.94 -16.18 5.15
N MET A 297 6.87 -16.04 4.21
CA MET A 297 7.74 -14.89 4.04
C MET A 297 7.15 -13.93 3.01
N LYS A 298 7.30 -12.62 3.25
CA LYS A 298 6.86 -11.60 2.31
C LYS A 298 7.95 -11.30 1.29
N ALA A 299 7.61 -11.38 0.01
CA ALA A 299 8.47 -10.95 -1.08
C ALA A 299 7.75 -9.93 -1.96
N ARG A 300 8.53 -9.03 -2.58
CA ARG A 300 8.05 -8.07 -3.57
C ARG A 300 8.69 -8.33 -4.90
N ILE A 301 7.90 -8.35 -5.96
CA ILE A 301 8.42 -8.31 -7.33
C ILE A 301 8.60 -6.84 -7.76
N MET A 302 9.75 -6.53 -8.33
CA MET A 302 10.08 -5.21 -8.88
C MET A 302 10.02 -5.22 -10.42
N ALA A 303 10.45 -6.32 -11.04
CA ALA A 303 10.43 -6.50 -12.49
C ALA A 303 10.49 -7.99 -12.84
N GLY A 304 10.21 -8.32 -14.10
CA GLY A 304 10.25 -9.69 -14.60
C GLY A 304 8.90 -10.39 -14.58
N GLN A 305 8.89 -11.71 -14.80
CA GLN A 305 7.68 -12.52 -14.89
C GLN A 305 7.96 -13.95 -14.44
N ALA A 306 6.96 -14.60 -13.85
CA ALA A 306 7.04 -16.01 -13.49
C ALA A 306 7.11 -16.90 -14.75
N ASN A 307 8.07 -17.80 -14.76
CA ASN A 307 8.24 -18.81 -15.81
C ASN A 307 8.31 -20.21 -15.17
N LEU A 308 7.43 -21.11 -15.62
CA LEU A 308 7.29 -22.46 -15.06
C LEU A 308 8.05 -23.54 -15.85
N ASN A 309 8.72 -23.18 -16.96
CA ASN A 309 9.35 -24.17 -17.84
C ASN A 309 10.41 -25.06 -17.14
N ASP A 310 11.20 -24.48 -16.23
CA ASP A 310 12.28 -25.18 -15.51
C ASP A 310 11.94 -25.47 -14.04
N ASN A 311 10.65 -25.67 -13.72
CA ASN A 311 10.21 -25.79 -12.34
C ASN A 311 10.64 -27.11 -11.69
N LYS A 312 11.12 -27.04 -10.44
CA LYS A 312 11.51 -28.25 -9.68
C LYS A 312 10.33 -28.89 -8.93
N PHE A 313 9.31 -28.09 -8.66
CA PHE A 313 8.14 -28.50 -7.88
C PHE A 313 7.04 -29.16 -8.72
N GLY A 314 7.21 -29.23 -10.06
CA GLY A 314 6.20 -29.77 -10.98
C GLY A 314 4.88 -29.01 -10.92
N LEU A 315 4.98 -27.67 -10.90
CA LEU A 315 3.83 -26.78 -10.90
C LEU A 315 3.19 -26.77 -12.29
N THR A 316 1.87 -26.74 -12.33
CA THR A 316 1.14 -26.85 -13.61
C THR A 316 0.81 -25.48 -14.20
N ASP A 317 0.48 -24.52 -13.34
CA ASP A 317 0.05 -23.19 -13.77
C ASP A 317 0.32 -22.14 -12.67
N PHE A 318 0.29 -20.87 -13.06
CA PHE A 318 0.41 -19.73 -12.14
C PHE A 318 -0.56 -18.61 -12.51
N LYS A 319 -0.94 -17.80 -11.52
CA LYS A 319 -1.79 -16.62 -11.68
C LYS A 319 -1.36 -15.50 -10.74
N TRP A 320 -1.55 -14.27 -11.19
CA TRP A 320 -1.44 -13.05 -10.40
C TRP A 320 -2.83 -12.54 -10.02
N LEU A 321 -3.19 -12.70 -8.75
CA LEU A 321 -4.55 -12.47 -8.27
C LEU A 321 -4.60 -11.43 -7.17
N ALA A 322 -5.64 -10.60 -7.19
CA ALA A 322 -5.96 -9.69 -6.10
C ALA A 322 -6.56 -10.45 -4.91
N LYS A 323 -6.52 -9.88 -3.71
CA LYS A 323 -7.03 -10.49 -2.47
C LYS A 323 -8.45 -11.07 -2.61
N GLU A 324 -9.34 -10.35 -3.28
CA GLU A 324 -10.75 -10.73 -3.49
C GLU A 324 -10.91 -11.95 -4.42
N GLU A 325 -9.99 -12.12 -5.37
CA GLU A 325 -9.98 -13.24 -6.33
C GLU A 325 -9.41 -14.50 -5.68
N ILE A 326 -8.38 -14.35 -4.83
CA ILE A 326 -7.75 -15.45 -4.09
C ILE A 326 -8.77 -16.19 -3.22
N GLN A 327 -9.71 -15.47 -2.61
CA GLN A 327 -10.76 -16.06 -1.79
C GLN A 327 -11.62 -17.07 -2.56
N LYS A 328 -11.81 -16.87 -3.86
CA LYS A 328 -12.65 -17.74 -4.71
C LYS A 328 -11.89 -18.98 -5.19
N GLU A 329 -10.59 -18.86 -5.41
CA GLU A 329 -9.75 -19.92 -5.98
C GLU A 329 -9.21 -20.90 -4.92
N VAL A 330 -8.98 -20.41 -3.70
CA VAL A 330 -8.32 -21.19 -2.65
C VAL A 330 -9.33 -21.82 -1.68
N ARG A 331 -8.99 -22.99 -1.12
CA ARG A 331 -9.82 -23.69 -0.13
C ARG A 331 -10.15 -22.80 1.06
N LYS A 332 -11.39 -22.86 1.54
CA LYS A 332 -11.90 -22.05 2.67
C LYS A 332 -11.03 -22.15 3.93
N LYS A 333 -10.58 -23.35 4.31
CA LYS A 333 -9.70 -23.53 5.50
C LYS A 333 -8.37 -22.80 5.36
N TYR A 334 -7.78 -22.82 4.16
CA TYR A 334 -6.53 -22.12 3.88
C TYR A 334 -6.74 -20.60 3.86
N TRP A 335 -7.79 -20.13 3.18
CA TRP A 335 -8.14 -18.71 3.13
C TRP A 335 -8.29 -18.09 4.53
N LEU A 336 -8.96 -18.77 5.45
CA LEU A 336 -9.18 -18.27 6.81
C LEU A 336 -7.88 -17.96 7.57
N GLN A 337 -6.81 -18.72 7.33
CA GLN A 337 -5.52 -18.53 7.99
C GLN A 337 -4.67 -17.46 7.27
N VAL A 338 -4.86 -17.31 5.96
CA VAL A 338 -4.01 -16.51 5.09
C VAL A 338 -4.57 -15.10 4.81
N LYS A 339 -5.88 -14.89 4.90
CA LYS A 339 -6.53 -13.60 4.56
C LYS A 339 -5.95 -12.38 5.29
N ASN A 340 -5.44 -12.56 6.51
CA ASN A 340 -4.92 -11.48 7.35
C ASN A 340 -3.50 -11.04 6.95
N MET A 341 -2.74 -11.89 6.24
CA MET A 341 -1.40 -11.54 5.76
C MET A 341 -1.42 -10.76 4.43
N LEU A 342 -2.60 -10.69 3.78
CA LEU A 342 -2.80 -10.00 2.51
C LEU A 342 -3.37 -8.59 2.74
N ALA A 343 -2.75 -7.60 2.12
CA ALA A 343 -3.28 -6.24 2.05
C ALA A 343 -4.56 -6.18 1.22
N GLU A 344 -5.51 -5.32 1.63
CA GLU A 344 -6.76 -5.07 0.89
C GLU A 344 -6.53 -4.36 -0.43
N ARG A 345 -5.44 -3.61 -0.51
CA ARG A 345 -4.95 -2.94 -1.70
C ARG A 345 -3.53 -3.30 -1.97
#